data_AF-A0A1D2MHG8-F1
#
_entry.id   AF-A0A1D2MHG8-F1
#
_cell.length_a   1.000
_cell.length_b   1.000
_cell.length_c   1.000
_cell.angle_alpha   90.00
_cell.angle_beta   90.00
_cell.angle_gamma   90.00
#
_symmetry.space_group_name_H-M   'P 1'
#
loop_
_entity.id
_entity.type
_entity.pdbx_description
1 polymer ?
#
loop_
_entity_poly.entity_id
_entity_poly.type
_entity_poly.pdbx_seq_one_letter_code
_entity_poly.pdbx_strand_id
1 'polypeptide(L)'
;MEYTRTRFWSRTLTHWKHQIPGQLQPSRYFSTKRPKTVLEDIKGMTVEPIRESDYLKTLKLQFTQNGRKRYRDVARVHASIMVVLYNRTRKVIVLVRQFRPAVFVCGAIPSTADNSIESLNSIDWSKVPLETGITLEIPGGIIDENMTAAEAIKQEVLEECGYDVPLSSFENIGEFRTSTGVSGDAQTMFYAECTDDMKVSEGGGKPTNGEFVEVVEMSVPDVRKFINQKVVNANCALLIGMQWFMYFKAGKI
;
A
#
# COMPACT_ATOMS: atom_id res chain seq x y z
N MET A 1 28.02 -20.25 22.07
CA MET A 1 28.22 -21.01 20.82
C MET A 1 27.67 -20.18 19.68
N GLU A 2 28.51 -19.98 18.67
CA GLU A 2 28.40 -19.01 17.59
C GLU A 2 27.09 -19.09 16.82
N TYR A 3 26.51 -17.92 16.56
CA TYR A 3 25.45 -17.74 15.60
C TYR A 3 26.09 -17.84 14.22
N THR A 4 26.01 -19.00 13.58
CA THR A 4 26.31 -19.10 12.15
C THR A 4 25.36 -18.14 11.43
N ARG A 5 25.90 -16.99 10.96
CA ARG A 5 25.25 -16.09 10.01
C ARG A 5 25.11 -16.80 8.66
N THR A 6 24.30 -17.85 8.59
CA THR A 6 24.01 -18.55 7.34
C THR A 6 23.03 -17.72 6.53
N ARG A 7 23.59 -16.93 5.59
CA ARG A 7 23.10 -16.56 4.24
C ARG A 7 21.62 -16.82 3.89
N PHE A 8 20.66 -16.38 4.71
CA PHE A 8 19.23 -16.51 4.39
C PHE A 8 18.77 -15.57 3.27
N TRP A 9 19.53 -14.49 3.01
CA TRP A 9 19.12 -13.43 2.09
C TRP A 9 19.33 -13.75 0.60
N SER A 10 20.20 -14.70 0.25
CA SER A 10 20.59 -14.97 -1.15
C SER A 10 19.56 -15.75 -1.99
N ARG A 11 18.39 -16.12 -1.45
CA ARG A 11 17.47 -17.08 -2.12
C ARG A 11 16.01 -16.65 -2.32
N THR A 12 15.56 -15.48 -1.88
CA THR A 12 14.11 -15.19 -1.81
C THR A 12 13.57 -14.01 -2.62
N LEU A 13 14.36 -13.33 -3.46
CA LEU A 13 13.86 -12.17 -4.24
C LEU A 13 13.70 -12.41 -5.76
N THR A 14 13.81 -13.64 -6.24
CA THR A 14 13.82 -13.95 -7.70
C THR A 14 12.44 -14.02 -8.37
N HIS A 15 11.32 -13.98 -7.66
CA HIS A 15 10.03 -14.28 -8.30
C HIS A 15 9.43 -13.15 -9.14
N TRP A 16 9.87 -11.90 -8.99
CA TRP A 16 9.29 -10.78 -9.73
C TRP A 16 9.92 -10.54 -11.11
N LYS A 17 11.19 -10.91 -11.33
CA LYS A 17 11.91 -10.56 -12.58
C LYS A 17 11.78 -11.58 -13.71
N HIS A 18 11.27 -12.79 -13.48
CA HIS A 18 11.39 -13.88 -14.46
C HIS A 18 10.11 -14.62 -14.85
N GLN A 19 8.92 -14.06 -14.61
CA GLN A 19 7.70 -14.68 -15.13
C GLN A 19 6.70 -13.64 -15.65
N ILE A 20 6.63 -13.58 -16.98
CA ILE A 20 5.41 -13.55 -17.82
C ILE A 20 5.37 -12.37 -18.82
N PRO A 21 5.39 -12.65 -20.14
CA PRO A 21 5.09 -11.68 -21.20
C PRO A 21 3.66 -11.14 -21.06
N GLY A 22 3.49 -9.82 -21.20
CA GLY A 22 2.17 -9.19 -21.23
C GLY A 22 1.80 -8.44 -19.95
N GLN A 23 2.73 -7.65 -19.38
CA GLN A 23 2.38 -6.56 -18.49
C GLN A 23 1.26 -5.73 -19.16
N LEU A 24 0.09 -5.69 -18.54
CA LEU A 24 -0.86 -4.63 -18.86
C LEU A 24 -0.16 -3.33 -18.50
N GLN A 25 0.18 -2.57 -19.54
CA GLN A 25 0.53 -1.17 -19.43
C GLN A 25 -0.59 -0.52 -18.62
N PRO A 26 -0.30 0.08 -17.45
CA PRO A 26 -1.32 0.72 -16.63
C PRO A 26 -2.23 1.57 -17.52
N SER A 27 -1.67 2.34 -18.45
CA SER A 27 -2.36 3.24 -19.40
C SER A 27 -3.67 2.77 -20.06
N ARG A 28 -4.00 1.48 -20.15
CA ARG A 28 -5.21 1.00 -20.87
C ARG A 28 -6.55 1.19 -20.12
N TYR A 29 -6.52 1.46 -18.82
CA TYR A 29 -7.74 1.64 -18.00
C TYR A 29 -7.96 3.08 -17.53
N PHE A 30 -7.17 4.04 -18.01
CA PHE A 30 -7.08 5.37 -17.39
C PHE A 30 -7.42 6.48 -18.38
N SER A 31 -8.09 7.51 -17.88
CA SER A 31 -8.35 8.76 -18.60
C SER A 31 -7.03 9.35 -19.14
N THR A 32 -7.00 9.67 -20.42
CA THR A 32 -5.82 10.14 -21.17
C THR A 32 -5.45 11.61 -20.93
N LYS A 33 -6.14 12.29 -20.00
CA LYS A 33 -5.80 13.66 -19.60
C LYS A 33 -4.82 13.63 -18.41
N ARG A 34 -3.57 13.24 -18.68
CA ARG A 34 -2.48 13.31 -17.68
C ARG A 34 -1.77 14.66 -17.75
N PRO A 35 -1.85 15.54 -16.73
CA PRO A 35 -0.71 16.38 -16.40
C PRO A 35 0.45 15.45 -16.04
N LYS A 36 1.70 15.76 -16.43
CA LYS A 36 2.88 15.08 -15.86
C LYS A 36 2.78 15.17 -14.34
N THR A 37 2.53 14.05 -13.67
CA THR A 37 1.95 14.00 -12.32
C THR A 37 3.02 14.14 -11.23
N VAL A 38 2.57 14.59 -10.06
CA VAL A 38 3.37 14.82 -8.85
C VAL A 38 4.13 13.57 -8.36
N LEU A 39 3.74 12.38 -8.83
CA LEU A 39 4.33 11.09 -8.45
C LEU A 39 5.65 10.76 -9.17
N GLU A 40 6.00 11.49 -10.23
CA GLU A 40 7.06 11.09 -11.17
C GLU A 40 8.39 11.86 -10.99
N ASP A 41 8.49 12.81 -10.04
CA ASP A 41 9.70 13.60 -9.80
C ASP A 41 10.48 13.17 -8.55
N ILE A 42 11.05 11.96 -8.61
CA ILE A 42 11.86 11.39 -7.52
C ILE A 42 13.33 11.40 -7.92
N LYS A 43 14.16 12.10 -7.15
CA LYS A 43 15.60 12.29 -7.43
C LYS A 43 16.42 12.19 -6.15
N GLY A 44 17.72 11.89 -6.32
CA GLY A 44 18.70 11.98 -5.22
C GLY A 44 18.49 10.96 -4.10
N MET A 45 17.90 9.80 -4.39
CA MET A 45 17.65 8.79 -3.36
C MET A 45 18.97 8.22 -2.81
N THR A 46 19.10 8.23 -1.49
CA THR A 46 20.21 7.64 -0.74
C THR A 46 19.66 6.75 0.37
N VAL A 47 20.44 5.76 0.82
CA VAL A 47 20.03 4.85 1.89
C VAL A 47 20.97 5.01 3.10
N GLU A 48 20.39 5.14 4.29
CA GLU A 48 21.11 5.23 5.55
C GLU A 48 20.45 4.37 6.65
N PRO A 49 21.18 4.00 7.73
CA PRO A 49 20.56 3.34 8.86
C PRO A 49 19.54 4.24 9.55
N ILE A 50 18.39 3.67 9.91
CA ILE A 50 17.39 4.35 10.73
C ILE A 50 17.96 4.56 12.13
N ARG A 51 18.07 5.82 12.56
CA ARG A 51 18.52 6.19 13.92
C ARG A 51 17.33 6.47 14.82
N GLU A 52 16.48 7.41 14.39
CA GLU A 52 15.24 7.80 15.04
C GLU A 52 14.16 8.00 13.96
N SER A 53 12.91 7.68 14.29
CA SER A 53 11.78 7.82 13.37
C SER A 53 10.48 7.97 14.15
N ASP A 54 9.60 8.86 13.69
CA ASP A 54 8.26 9.05 14.26
C ASP A 54 7.26 7.99 13.78
N TYR A 55 7.61 7.26 12.71
CA TYR A 55 6.73 6.31 12.04
C TYR A 55 7.12 4.86 12.29
N LEU A 56 8.39 4.58 12.59
CA LEU A 56 8.92 3.23 12.76
C LEU A 56 9.79 3.11 14.00
N LYS A 57 9.50 2.13 14.87
CA LYS A 57 10.38 1.75 15.98
C LYS A 57 10.87 0.33 15.79
N THR A 58 12.19 0.15 15.62
CA THR A 58 12.83 -1.17 15.54
C THR A 58 13.20 -1.67 16.93
N LEU A 59 12.74 -2.87 17.29
CA LEU A 59 12.88 -3.46 18.61
C LEU A 59 13.50 -4.85 18.50
N LYS A 60 14.37 -5.21 19.45
CA LYS A 60 14.84 -6.59 19.62
C LYS A 60 14.19 -7.20 20.84
N LEU A 61 13.30 -8.15 20.61
CA LEU A 61 12.67 -8.92 21.66
C LEU A 61 13.58 -10.06 22.12
N GLN A 62 13.60 -10.28 23.43
CA GLN A 62 14.23 -11.42 24.07
C GLN A 62 13.22 -12.09 25.00
N PHE A 63 12.93 -13.37 24.79
CA PHE A 63 11.97 -14.11 25.60
C PHE A 63 12.34 -15.59 25.70
N THR A 64 11.73 -16.31 26.64
CA THR A 64 11.88 -17.76 26.77
C THR A 64 10.61 -18.44 26.30
N GLN A 65 10.73 -19.41 25.40
CA GLN A 65 9.63 -20.22 24.91
C GLN A 65 10.01 -21.70 24.98
N ASN A 66 9.21 -22.49 25.68
CA ASN A 66 9.44 -23.92 25.90
C ASN A 66 10.86 -24.20 26.47
N GLY A 67 11.25 -23.44 27.49
CA GLY A 67 12.57 -23.56 28.14
C GLY A 67 13.76 -23.07 27.30
N ARG A 68 13.54 -22.52 26.10
CA ARG A 68 14.61 -22.03 25.22
C ARG A 68 14.54 -20.52 25.06
N LYS A 69 15.69 -19.86 25.23
CA LYS A 69 15.83 -18.43 24.94
C LYS A 69 15.68 -18.16 23.44
N ARG A 70 14.86 -17.18 23.09
CA ARG A 70 14.54 -16.75 21.72
C ARG A 70 14.77 -15.25 21.58
N TYR A 71 15.05 -14.87 20.35
CA TYR A 71 15.20 -13.48 19.93
C TYR A 71 14.37 -13.25 18.67
N ARG A 72 13.72 -12.09 18.58
CA ARG A 72 12.97 -11.65 17.40
C ARG A 72 13.20 -10.17 17.19
N ASP A 73 13.33 -9.76 15.93
CA ASP A 73 13.34 -8.36 15.56
C ASP A 73 11.91 -7.97 15.17
N VAL A 74 11.45 -6.82 15.67
CA VAL A 74 10.11 -6.28 15.45
C VAL A 74 10.23 -4.87 14.95
N ALA A 75 9.44 -4.52 13.94
CA ALA A 75 9.35 -3.17 13.41
C ALA A 75 7.95 -2.64 13.70
N ARG A 76 7.77 -1.90 14.79
CA ARG A 76 6.47 -1.38 15.20
C ARG A 76 6.12 -0.14 14.37
N VAL A 77 4.95 -0.14 13.74
CA VAL A 77 4.38 1.03 13.06
C VAL A 77 3.01 1.37 13.66
N HIS A 78 2.27 2.26 13.01
CA HIS A 78 0.94 2.68 13.46
C HIS A 78 -0.16 1.75 12.94
N ALA A 79 -1.28 1.71 13.65
CA ALA A 79 -2.49 1.08 13.14
C ALA A 79 -3.02 1.88 11.94
N SER A 80 -3.70 1.20 11.01
CA SER A 80 -4.17 1.80 9.76
C SER A 80 -5.64 1.51 9.47
N ILE A 81 -6.24 2.36 8.65
CA ILE A 81 -7.62 2.26 8.16
C ILE A 81 -7.64 2.25 6.64
N MET A 82 -8.65 1.61 6.03
CA MET A 82 -8.93 1.67 4.59
C MET A 82 -10.40 1.52 4.29
N VAL A 83 -10.80 1.93 3.10
CA VAL A 83 -12.17 1.77 2.61
C VAL A 83 -12.21 1.21 1.19
N VAL A 84 -13.12 0.27 0.96
CA VAL A 84 -13.60 -0.01 -0.39
C VAL A 84 -14.65 1.05 -0.74
N LEU A 85 -14.27 2.04 -1.55
CA LEU A 85 -15.13 3.13 -1.95
C LEU A 85 -15.77 2.85 -3.32
N TYR A 86 -17.09 2.69 -3.36
CA TYR A 86 -17.83 2.46 -4.60
C TYR A 86 -18.62 3.70 -5.01
N ASN A 87 -18.33 4.25 -6.19
CA ASN A 87 -19.13 5.31 -6.76
C ASN A 87 -20.31 4.72 -7.54
N ARG A 88 -21.52 4.99 -7.05
CA ARG A 88 -22.77 4.47 -7.62
C ARG A 88 -23.25 5.18 -8.88
N THR A 89 -22.91 6.46 -9.02
CA THR A 89 -23.29 7.23 -10.22
C THR A 89 -22.60 6.65 -11.45
N ARG A 90 -21.31 6.33 -11.32
CA ARG A 90 -20.47 5.85 -12.44
C ARG A 90 -20.19 4.35 -12.41
N LYS A 91 -20.62 3.66 -11.36
CA LYS A 91 -20.45 2.20 -11.15
C LYS A 91 -18.98 1.77 -11.21
N VAL A 92 -18.13 2.50 -10.49
CA VAL A 92 -16.69 2.27 -10.41
C VAL A 92 -16.23 2.17 -8.96
N ILE A 93 -15.19 1.38 -8.72
CA ILE A 93 -14.41 1.47 -7.48
C ILE A 93 -13.44 2.62 -7.60
N VAL A 94 -13.44 3.48 -6.59
CA VAL A 94 -12.46 4.56 -6.43
C VAL A 94 -11.26 3.99 -5.67
N LEU A 95 -10.11 4.07 -6.31
CA LEU A 95 -8.81 3.57 -5.87
C LEU A 95 -7.81 4.73 -5.89
N VAL A 96 -6.62 4.47 -5.36
CA VAL A 96 -5.54 5.44 -5.34
C VAL A 96 -4.24 4.81 -5.84
N ARG A 97 -3.39 5.64 -6.44
CA ARG A 97 -2.00 5.30 -6.76
C ARG A 97 -1.07 6.24 -6.04
N GLN A 98 0.00 5.68 -5.51
CA GLN A 98 1.02 6.44 -4.80
C GLN A 98 2.38 5.75 -4.92
N PHE A 99 3.45 6.53 -4.73
CA PHE A 99 4.79 5.97 -4.66
C PHE A 99 5.06 5.44 -3.26
N ARG A 100 5.38 4.14 -3.15
CA ARG A 100 5.80 3.49 -1.92
C ARG A 100 7.31 3.21 -1.97
N PRO A 101 8.15 3.99 -1.25
CA PRO A 101 9.60 3.81 -1.26
C PRO A 101 10.06 2.39 -0.90
N ALA A 102 9.38 1.75 0.05
CA ALA A 102 9.68 0.38 0.46
C ALA A 102 9.46 -0.64 -0.68
N VAL A 103 8.43 -0.45 -1.49
CA VAL A 103 8.14 -1.31 -2.66
C VAL A 103 9.17 -1.05 -3.75
N PHE A 104 9.51 0.22 -4.00
CA PHE A 104 10.54 0.62 -4.96
C PHE A 104 11.90 -0.04 -4.65
N VAL A 105 12.37 0.10 -3.41
CA VAL A 105 13.64 -0.48 -2.95
C VAL A 105 13.60 -2.00 -3.05
N CYS A 106 12.57 -2.66 -2.51
CA CYS A 106 12.46 -4.12 -2.57
C CYS A 106 12.38 -4.68 -4.00
N GLY A 107 11.73 -3.97 -4.92
CA GLY A 107 11.63 -4.36 -6.33
C GLY A 107 12.91 -4.10 -7.13
N ALA A 108 13.72 -3.12 -6.70
CA ALA A 108 14.98 -2.78 -7.34
C ALA A 108 16.12 -3.75 -6.98
N ILE A 109 16.16 -4.21 -5.72
CA ILE A 109 17.25 -5.03 -5.17
C ILE A 109 17.45 -6.29 -6.02
N PRO A 110 18.63 -6.50 -6.63
CA PRO A 110 18.97 -7.76 -7.28
C PRO A 110 18.93 -8.91 -6.27
N SER A 111 18.46 -10.09 -6.68
CA SER A 111 18.42 -11.28 -5.80
C SER A 111 19.79 -11.74 -5.30
N THR A 112 20.86 -11.23 -5.91
CA THR A 112 22.26 -11.50 -5.59
C THR A 112 22.89 -10.47 -4.65
N ALA A 113 22.23 -9.33 -4.41
CA ALA A 113 22.76 -8.30 -3.52
C ALA A 113 22.69 -8.76 -2.06
N ASP A 114 23.70 -8.46 -1.27
CA ASP A 114 23.54 -8.46 0.18
C ASP A 114 22.79 -7.17 0.58
N ASN A 115 21.90 -7.25 1.58
CA ASN A 115 21.11 -6.10 2.03
C ASN A 115 21.96 -5.08 2.83
N SER A 116 23.25 -4.97 2.52
CA SER A 116 24.14 -4.00 3.14
C SER A 116 23.85 -2.60 2.60
N ILE A 117 24.15 -1.58 3.40
CA ILE A 117 23.95 -0.18 3.01
C ILE A 117 24.86 0.16 1.83
N GLU A 118 26.07 -0.41 1.80
CA GLU A 118 27.03 -0.28 0.72
C GLU A 118 26.46 -0.81 -0.60
N SER A 119 25.88 -2.02 -0.59
CA SER A 119 25.23 -2.60 -1.76
C SER A 119 24.04 -1.75 -2.23
N LEU A 120 23.20 -1.26 -1.30
CA LEU A 120 22.06 -0.41 -1.65
C LEU A 120 22.50 0.94 -2.23
N ASN A 121 23.53 1.57 -1.67
CA ASN A 121 24.07 2.83 -2.19
C ASN A 121 24.85 2.67 -3.50
N SER A 122 25.19 1.44 -3.91
CA SER A 122 25.76 1.16 -5.24
C SER A 122 24.72 1.10 -6.36
N ILE A 123 23.43 1.05 -6.02
CA ILE A 123 22.34 1.02 -7.00
C ILE A 123 22.21 2.41 -7.64
N ASP A 124 22.27 2.45 -8.97
CA ASP A 124 21.91 3.64 -9.74
C ASP A 124 20.38 3.77 -9.79
N TRP A 125 19.82 4.44 -8.79
CA TRP A 125 18.38 4.63 -8.63
C TRP A 125 17.73 5.35 -9.81
N SER A 126 18.49 6.16 -10.56
CA SER A 126 17.98 6.85 -11.76
C SER A 126 17.63 5.89 -12.91
N LYS A 127 18.16 4.66 -12.86
CA LYS A 127 17.89 3.61 -13.85
C LYS A 127 16.77 2.65 -13.45
N VAL A 128 16.26 2.75 -12.22
CA VAL A 128 15.15 1.91 -11.76
C VAL A 128 13.84 2.55 -12.23
N PRO A 129 12.98 1.84 -13.00
CA PRO A 129 11.69 2.39 -13.41
C PRO A 129 10.84 2.77 -12.19
N LEU A 130 10.33 4.02 -12.15
CA LEU A 130 9.56 4.54 -11.01
C LEU A 130 8.31 3.69 -10.73
N GLU A 131 7.73 3.09 -11.77
CA GLU A 131 6.59 2.18 -11.69
C GLU A 131 6.84 0.96 -10.79
N THR A 132 8.10 0.63 -10.53
CA THR A 132 8.49 -0.40 -9.55
C THR A 132 7.97 -0.06 -8.16
N GLY A 133 7.91 1.23 -7.82
CA GLY A 133 7.43 1.74 -6.53
C GLY A 133 6.00 2.25 -6.54
N ILE A 134 5.38 2.38 -7.72
CA ILE A 134 3.99 2.85 -7.80
C ILE A 134 3.04 1.68 -7.56
N THR A 135 2.27 1.78 -6.50
CA THR A 135 1.27 0.79 -6.10
C THR A 135 -0.13 1.26 -6.45
N LEU A 136 -1.02 0.32 -6.76
CA LEU A 136 -2.47 0.54 -6.74
C LEU A 136 -3.00 0.10 -5.37
N GLU A 137 -3.80 0.94 -4.73
CA GLU A 137 -4.28 0.72 -3.36
C GLU A 137 -5.74 1.16 -3.23
N ILE A 138 -6.41 0.69 -2.17
CA ILE A 138 -7.65 1.29 -1.68
C ILE A 138 -7.31 2.51 -0.80
N PRO A 139 -8.15 3.55 -0.79
CA PRO A 139 -7.91 4.75 0.02
C PRO A 139 -7.80 4.43 1.51
N GLY A 140 -6.92 5.11 2.22
CA GLY A 140 -6.68 4.87 3.64
C GLY A 140 -5.37 5.44 4.16
N GLY A 141 -5.21 5.38 5.49
CA GLY A 141 -4.13 6.05 6.20
C GLY A 141 -4.00 5.60 7.65
N ILE A 142 -3.32 6.41 8.45
CA ILE A 142 -3.04 6.15 9.87
C ILE A 142 -4.15 6.78 10.72
N ILE A 143 -4.44 6.19 11.88
CA ILE A 143 -5.38 6.77 12.84
C ILE A 143 -4.64 7.76 13.75
N ASP A 144 -5.01 9.04 13.71
CA ASP A 144 -4.50 10.07 14.61
C ASP A 144 -5.00 9.87 16.06
N GLU A 145 -4.25 10.38 17.05
CA GLU A 145 -4.40 10.07 18.48
C GLU A 145 -5.74 10.47 19.13
N ASN A 146 -6.70 11.07 18.41
CA ASN A 146 -8.00 11.48 18.95
C ASN A 146 -9.17 11.20 18.00
N MET A 147 -9.01 10.26 17.06
CA MET A 147 -10.05 9.93 16.09
C MET A 147 -10.54 8.50 16.27
N THR A 148 -11.83 8.28 16.06
CA THR A 148 -12.34 6.93 15.77
C THR A 148 -11.89 6.49 14.37
N ALA A 149 -11.84 5.17 14.15
CA ALA A 149 -11.50 4.62 12.84
C ALA A 149 -12.44 5.10 11.71
N ALA A 150 -13.72 5.36 12.03
CA ALA A 150 -14.70 5.86 11.07
C ALA A 150 -14.49 7.34 10.72
N GLU A 151 -14.12 8.17 11.71
CA GLU A 151 -13.79 9.58 11.46
C GLU A 151 -12.50 9.70 10.64
N ALA A 152 -11.48 8.91 10.98
CA ALA A 152 -10.21 8.89 10.26
C ALA A 152 -10.42 8.50 8.79
N ILE A 153 -11.17 7.42 8.51
CA ILE A 153 -11.39 7.02 7.13
C ILE A 153 -12.27 7.98 6.33
N LYS A 154 -13.22 8.68 6.98
CA LYS A 154 -13.95 9.77 6.32
C LYS A 154 -13.00 10.88 5.87
N GLN A 155 -12.05 11.26 6.72
CA GLN A 155 -11.06 12.27 6.41
C GLN A 155 -10.15 11.84 5.26
N GLU A 156 -9.63 10.60 5.28
CA GLU A 156 -8.80 10.07 4.19
C GLU A 156 -9.55 10.05 2.84
N VAL A 157 -10.83 9.67 2.84
CA VAL A 157 -11.65 9.70 1.61
C VAL A 157 -11.80 11.11 1.05
N LEU A 158 -11.93 12.11 1.91
CA LEU A 158 -11.99 13.50 1.48
C LEU A 158 -10.63 13.97 0.95
N GLU A 159 -9.55 13.61 1.63
CA GLU A 159 -8.18 14.06 1.32
C GLU A 159 -7.63 13.38 0.06
N GLU A 160 -7.63 12.05 0.01
CA GLU A 160 -7.08 11.30 -1.11
C GLU A 160 -8.02 11.31 -2.31
N CYS A 161 -9.33 11.18 -2.08
CA CYS A 161 -10.30 10.94 -3.14
C CYS A 161 -11.26 12.09 -3.39
N GLY A 162 -11.27 13.16 -2.58
CA GLY A 162 -12.10 14.34 -2.79
C GLY A 162 -13.61 14.15 -2.55
N TYR A 163 -14.03 13.08 -1.87
CA TYR A 163 -15.44 12.81 -1.59
C TYR A 163 -15.80 13.15 -0.13
N ASP A 164 -16.84 13.95 0.07
CA ASP A 164 -17.40 14.19 1.40
C ASP A 164 -18.54 13.19 1.69
N VAL A 165 -18.15 11.97 2.06
CA VAL A 165 -19.10 10.88 2.37
C VAL A 165 -19.62 11.02 3.81
N PRO A 166 -20.94 10.94 4.06
CA PRO A 166 -21.48 10.98 5.42
C PRO A 166 -20.90 9.87 6.31
N LEU A 167 -20.59 10.20 7.58
CA LEU A 167 -19.99 9.24 8.52
C LEU A 167 -20.83 7.97 8.69
N SER A 168 -22.16 8.09 8.63
CA SER A 168 -23.10 6.97 8.73
C SER A 168 -23.06 5.97 7.55
N SER A 169 -22.41 6.34 6.44
CA SER A 169 -22.31 5.49 5.25
C SER A 169 -21.16 4.49 5.31
N PHE A 170 -20.27 4.60 6.30
CA PHE A 170 -19.12 3.72 6.45
C PHE A 170 -19.51 2.44 7.22
N GLU A 171 -19.58 1.33 6.49
CA GLU A 171 -19.79 -0.02 7.02
C GLU A 171 -18.46 -0.62 7.45
N ASN A 172 -18.31 -1.00 8.72
CA ASN A 172 -17.12 -1.71 9.18
C ASN A 172 -17.12 -3.15 8.64
N ILE A 173 -16.08 -3.50 7.87
CA ILE A 173 -15.86 -4.86 7.37
C ILE A 173 -15.18 -5.72 8.45
N GLY A 174 -14.20 -5.15 9.15
CA GLY A 174 -13.51 -5.80 10.25
C GLY A 174 -12.10 -5.27 10.48
N GLU A 175 -11.39 -5.88 11.43
CA GLU A 175 -9.99 -5.61 11.75
C GLU A 175 -9.14 -6.88 11.57
N PHE A 176 -7.96 -6.73 10.98
CA PHE A 176 -7.01 -7.82 10.78
C PHE A 176 -5.56 -7.35 10.97
N ARG A 177 -4.63 -8.32 11.00
CA ARG A 177 -3.21 -8.07 11.25
C ARG A 177 -2.42 -8.13 9.95
N THR A 178 -1.57 -7.13 9.73
CA THR A 178 -0.67 -7.11 8.57
C THR A 178 0.77 -7.44 8.99
N SER A 179 1.58 -7.92 8.06
CA SER A 179 3.02 -8.13 8.27
C SER A 179 3.36 -8.90 9.55
N THR A 180 2.63 -9.98 9.87
CA THR A 180 2.66 -10.71 11.17
C THR A 180 4.02 -11.27 11.58
N GLY A 181 4.97 -11.39 10.64
CA GLY A 181 6.34 -11.81 10.92
C GLY A 181 7.29 -10.67 11.31
N VAL A 182 6.89 -9.41 11.14
CA VAL A 182 7.76 -8.23 11.29
C VAL A 182 7.13 -7.18 12.19
N SER A 183 5.88 -6.77 11.91
CA SER A 183 5.25 -5.62 12.57
C SER A 183 3.99 -6.03 13.35
N GLY A 184 3.04 -6.71 12.70
CA GLY A 184 1.84 -7.24 13.35
C GLY A 184 0.79 -6.19 13.70
N ASP A 185 0.84 -5.02 13.08
CA ASP A 185 -0.06 -3.91 13.36
C ASP A 185 -1.48 -4.20 12.87
N ALA A 186 -2.44 -3.56 13.54
CA ALA A 186 -3.86 -3.67 13.22
C ALA A 186 -4.20 -2.82 11.98
N GLN A 187 -5.11 -3.36 11.18
CA GLN A 187 -5.64 -2.72 10.00
C GLN A 187 -7.15 -2.90 9.98
N THR A 188 -7.91 -1.80 10.03
CA THR A 188 -9.37 -1.81 10.00
C THR A 188 -9.87 -1.44 8.61
N MET A 189 -10.81 -2.22 8.07
CA MET A 189 -11.35 -2.00 6.74
C MET A 189 -12.83 -1.63 6.79
N PHE A 190 -13.23 -0.72 5.92
CA PHE A 190 -14.59 -0.25 5.74
C PHE A 190 -15.06 -0.46 4.30
N TYR A 191 -16.37 -0.35 4.10
CA TYR A 191 -17.02 -0.16 2.81
C TYR A 191 -17.86 1.12 2.86
N ALA A 192 -17.87 1.87 1.77
CA ALA A 192 -18.77 3.01 1.62
C ALA A 192 -19.21 3.19 0.16
N GLU A 193 -20.42 3.71 0.00
CA GLU A 193 -20.94 4.15 -1.29
C GLU A 193 -20.86 5.68 -1.38
N CYS A 194 -20.47 6.19 -2.53
CA CYS A 194 -20.50 7.61 -2.85
C CYS A 194 -21.23 7.88 -4.18
N THR A 195 -21.56 9.14 -4.42
CA THR A 195 -22.11 9.64 -5.68
C THR A 195 -21.26 10.81 -6.17
N ASP A 196 -21.44 11.19 -7.44
CA ASP A 196 -20.73 12.34 -8.01
C ASP A 196 -21.10 13.66 -7.30
N ASP A 197 -22.30 13.77 -6.73
CA ASP A 197 -22.72 14.94 -5.93
C ASP A 197 -21.92 15.11 -4.62
N MET A 198 -21.26 14.04 -4.15
CA MET A 198 -20.39 14.09 -2.97
C MET A 198 -18.94 14.50 -3.32
N LYS A 199 -18.60 14.67 -4.60
CA LYS A 199 -17.26 15.06 -5.05
C LYS A 199 -17.08 16.57 -4.87
N VAL A 200 -16.26 16.96 -3.90
CA VAL A 200 -16.03 18.37 -3.53
C VAL A 200 -14.65 18.88 -3.91
N SER A 201 -13.73 17.98 -4.28
CA SER A 201 -12.40 18.32 -4.82
C SER A 201 -11.88 17.20 -5.72
N GLU A 202 -10.76 17.42 -6.41
CA GLU A 202 -10.09 16.36 -7.19
C GLU A 202 -9.50 15.25 -6.31
N GLY A 203 -9.33 15.49 -5.00
CA GLY A 203 -8.50 14.66 -4.11
C GLY A 203 -7.01 14.95 -4.34
N GLY A 204 -6.16 13.97 -4.01
CA GLY A 204 -4.73 14.03 -4.28
C GLY A 204 -3.80 13.87 -3.08
N GLY A 205 -4.36 13.62 -1.89
CA GLY A 205 -3.60 13.49 -0.65
C GLY A 205 -3.26 14.86 -0.06
N LYS A 206 -2.24 14.90 0.80
CA LYS A 206 -1.78 16.12 1.47
C LYS A 206 -0.33 16.46 1.15
N PRO A 207 -0.10 17.27 0.10
CA PRO A 207 1.22 17.74 -0.30
C PRO A 207 2.04 18.40 0.80
N THR A 208 1.39 19.08 1.75
CA THR A 208 2.07 19.72 2.90
C THR A 208 2.76 18.71 3.81
N ASN A 209 2.29 17.45 3.81
CA ASN A 209 2.86 16.33 4.56
C ASN A 209 3.74 15.44 3.66
N GLY A 210 4.00 15.84 2.41
CA GLY A 210 4.73 15.03 1.44
C GLY A 210 3.93 13.85 0.88
N GLU A 211 2.62 13.82 1.11
CA GLU A 211 1.74 12.80 0.58
C GLU A 211 1.17 13.25 -0.77
N PHE A 212 1.42 12.43 -1.78
CA PHE A 212 0.98 12.66 -3.14
C PHE A 212 0.26 11.42 -3.63
N VAL A 213 -0.98 11.60 -4.07
CA VAL A 213 -1.88 10.52 -4.46
C VAL A 213 -2.54 10.85 -5.80
N GLU A 214 -2.72 9.84 -6.64
CA GLU A 214 -3.49 9.93 -7.89
C GLU A 214 -4.75 9.08 -7.75
N VAL A 215 -5.93 9.70 -7.92
CA VAL A 215 -7.21 8.99 -7.90
C VAL A 215 -7.37 8.16 -9.17
N VAL A 216 -7.79 6.91 -8.99
CA VAL A 216 -8.02 5.93 -10.05
C VAL A 216 -9.42 5.39 -9.94
N GLU A 217 -10.05 5.14 -11.08
CA GLU A 217 -11.36 4.52 -11.11
C GLU A 217 -11.32 3.22 -11.90
N MET A 218 -11.90 2.18 -11.33
CA MET A 218 -11.93 0.86 -11.93
C MET A 218 -13.36 0.33 -12.01
N SER A 219 -13.79 -0.06 -13.21
CA SER A 219 -15.10 -0.67 -13.40
C SER A 219 -15.18 -2.02 -12.68
N VAL A 220 -16.38 -2.44 -12.24
CA VAL A 220 -16.56 -3.76 -11.60
C VAL A 220 -16.06 -4.93 -12.48
N PRO A 221 -16.28 -4.96 -13.81
CA PRO A 221 -15.67 -5.95 -14.68
C PRO A 221 -14.14 -5.94 -14.66
N ASP A 222 -13.51 -4.76 -14.58
CA ASP A 222 -12.05 -4.66 -14.57
C ASP A 222 -11.46 -5.02 -13.20
N VAL A 223 -12.16 -4.73 -12.09
CA VAL A 223 -11.81 -5.26 -10.76
C VAL A 223 -11.77 -6.78 -10.80
N ARG A 224 -12.79 -7.42 -11.40
CA ARG A 224 -12.82 -8.89 -11.56
C ARG A 224 -11.63 -9.40 -12.35
N LYS A 225 -11.21 -8.70 -13.41
CA LYS A 225 -10.02 -9.08 -14.17
C LYS A 225 -8.76 -8.89 -13.33
N PHE A 226 -8.65 -7.77 -12.62
CA PHE A 226 -7.49 -7.40 -11.80
C PHE A 226 -7.22 -8.42 -10.70
N ILE A 227 -8.22 -8.79 -9.90
CA ILE A 227 -8.03 -9.74 -8.78
C ILE A 227 -7.67 -11.16 -9.22
N ASN A 228 -7.88 -11.51 -10.49
CA ASN A 228 -7.51 -12.81 -11.06
C ASN A 228 -6.11 -12.82 -11.69
N GLN A 229 -5.41 -11.69 -11.68
CA GLN A 229 -4.03 -11.62 -12.16
C GLN A 229 -3.09 -12.32 -11.18
N LYS A 230 -2.06 -12.98 -11.72
CA LYS A 230 -1.06 -13.69 -10.91
C LYS A 230 -0.06 -12.76 -10.23
N VAL A 231 0.16 -11.59 -10.81
CA VAL A 231 1.14 -10.60 -10.36
C VAL A 231 0.53 -9.22 -10.53
N VAL A 232 0.47 -8.47 -9.43
CA VAL A 232 -0.02 -7.08 -9.38
C VAL A 232 0.86 -6.28 -8.43
N ASN A 233 1.20 -5.04 -8.80
CA ASN A 233 1.88 -4.12 -7.88
C ASN A 233 0.84 -3.40 -7.01
N ALA A 234 0.34 -4.11 -6.02
CA ALA A 234 -0.70 -3.64 -5.11
C ALA A 234 -0.50 -4.19 -3.71
N ASN A 235 -1.04 -3.48 -2.72
CA ASN A 235 -1.05 -3.99 -1.35
C ASN A 235 -2.07 -5.14 -1.19
N CYS A 236 -1.85 -6.01 -0.21
CA CYS A 236 -2.76 -7.15 0.04
C CYS A 236 -4.17 -6.70 0.44
N ALA A 237 -4.28 -5.54 1.08
CA ALA A 237 -5.53 -4.93 1.47
C ALA A 237 -6.45 -4.67 0.27
N LEU A 238 -5.92 -4.18 -0.86
CA LEU A 238 -6.69 -4.02 -2.10
C LEU A 238 -7.30 -5.36 -2.52
N LEU A 239 -6.50 -6.44 -2.56
CA LEU A 239 -6.99 -7.74 -2.99
C LEU A 239 -8.09 -8.28 -2.06
N ILE A 240 -7.91 -8.13 -0.74
CA ILE A 240 -8.90 -8.55 0.27
C ILE A 240 -10.18 -7.73 0.12
N GLY A 241 -10.08 -6.39 0.05
CA GLY A 241 -11.22 -5.50 -0.09
C GLY A 241 -11.99 -5.72 -1.39
N MET A 242 -11.29 -5.91 -2.51
CA MET A 242 -11.94 -6.22 -3.78
C MET A 242 -12.62 -7.60 -3.74
N GLN A 243 -11.98 -8.64 -3.17
CA GLN A 243 -12.62 -9.95 -3.03
C GLN A 243 -13.89 -9.87 -2.15
N TRP A 244 -13.82 -9.16 -1.03
CA TRP A 244 -14.99 -8.91 -0.17
C TRP A 244 -16.10 -8.20 -0.95
N PHE A 245 -15.78 -7.14 -1.68
CA PHE A 245 -16.75 -6.41 -2.50
C PHE A 245 -17.39 -7.31 -3.56
N MET A 246 -16.58 -8.10 -4.28
CA MET A 246 -17.07 -9.01 -5.31
C MET A 246 -18.02 -10.08 -4.73
N TYR A 247 -17.79 -10.52 -3.49
CA TYR A 247 -18.60 -11.52 -2.83
C TYR A 247 -19.90 -10.95 -2.24
N PHE A 248 -19.81 -9.84 -1.50
CA PHE A 248 -20.92 -9.33 -0.70
C PHE A 248 -21.77 -8.26 -1.38
N LYS A 249 -21.18 -7.50 -2.30
CA LYS A 249 -21.79 -6.29 -2.90
C LYS A 249 -22.04 -6.43 -4.39
N ALA A 250 -21.07 -6.89 -5.19
CA ALA A 250 -21.13 -6.79 -6.66
C ALA A 250 -22.35 -7.43 -7.35
N GLY A 251 -23.02 -8.41 -6.73
CA GLY A 251 -24.26 -8.98 -7.28
C GLY A 251 -25.54 -8.20 -6.96
N LYS A 252 -25.45 -7.13 -6.16
CA LYS A 252 -26.59 -6.34 -5.64
C LYS A 252 -26.63 -4.90 -6.19
N ILE A 253 -25.67 -4.52 -7.04
CA ILE A 253 -25.43 -3.16 -7.57
C ILE A 253 -25.32 -3.19 -9.09
#